data_AF-A0A7J7LY93-F1
#
_entry.id   AF-A0A7J7LY93-F1
#
_cell.length_a   1.000
_cell.length_b   1.000
_cell.length_c   1.000
_cell.angle_alpha   90.00
_cell.angle_beta   90.00
_cell.angle_gamma   90.00
#
_symmetry.space_group_name_H-M   'P 1'
#
loop_
_entity.id
_entity.type
_entity.pdbx_description
1 polymer ?
#
loop_
_entity_poly.entity_id
_entity_poly.type
_entity_poly.pdbx_seq_one_letter_code
_entity_poly.pdbx_strand_id
1 'polypeptide(L)'
;MLEIKAYSSVNTKCTADAQSWVLQMPVAALFIDKENNCYKGIRLISGQELFSHQLVMSPSFTVPLSSVFSSIRGLQGESSESSRRSEVEGLVARAVCITKVSIKAEFSNLLVVFPPRSLYPEQITSVRALQLGSGLAVCPPGLFVLYLSTMCNAGAQGKESLHAALNALGHLLSRNYESSATMEIGCVKEARSTLLWSAMYVQELTKVCLILPSGSSEVIISCPAPDGRLDYRDMLDSTVKLFYEMYPDGEFFPETEDDVKKMENDE
;
A
#
# COMPACT_ATOMS: atom_id res chain seq x y z
N MET A 1 23.98 1.14 4.43
CA MET A 1 23.05 1.73 5.42
C MET A 1 21.90 2.31 4.63
N LEU A 2 20.80 1.57 4.52
CA LEU A 2 19.62 1.95 3.74
C LEU A 2 18.67 2.72 4.68
N GLU A 3 18.62 4.03 4.50
CA GLU A 3 17.70 4.92 5.20
C GLU A 3 16.34 4.83 4.49
N ILE A 4 15.43 4.01 5.01
CA ILE A 4 14.07 3.92 4.50
C ILE A 4 13.27 5.04 5.19
N LYS A 5 13.10 6.17 4.48
CA LYS A 5 12.14 7.21 4.88
C LYS A 5 10.75 6.76 4.46
N ALA A 6 9.98 6.24 5.42
CA ALA A 6 8.56 6.02 5.24
C ALA A 6 7.83 7.36 5.36
N TYR A 7 7.18 7.80 4.28
CA TYR A 7 6.22 8.89 4.30
C TYR A 7 4.82 8.28 4.39
N SER A 8 4.09 8.53 5.48
CA SER A 8 2.64 8.29 5.51
C SER A 8 1.92 9.55 5.03
N SER A 9 0.88 9.36 4.22
CA SER A 9 -0.04 10.42 3.81
C SER A 9 -0.79 10.92 5.04
N VAL A 10 -0.72 12.22 5.30
CA VAL A 10 -1.38 12.88 6.43
C VAL A 10 -2.85 13.08 6.08
N ASN A 11 -3.75 12.39 6.79
CA ASN A 11 -5.18 12.62 6.68
C ASN A 11 -5.57 13.76 7.66
N THR A 12 -6.06 14.88 7.14
CA THR A 12 -6.29 16.11 7.90
C THR A 12 -7.45 16.04 8.89
N LYS A 13 -8.40 15.11 8.75
CA LYS A 13 -9.56 14.99 9.66
C LYS A 13 -9.16 14.61 11.10
N CYS A 14 -8.10 13.83 11.26
CA CYS A 14 -7.56 13.49 12.58
C CYS A 14 -6.90 14.66 13.33
N THR A 15 -6.73 15.84 12.70
CA THR A 15 -6.04 16.99 13.33
C THR A 15 -6.96 17.93 14.11
N ALA A 16 -8.28 17.83 13.94
CA ALA A 16 -9.24 18.69 14.63
C ALA A 16 -9.35 18.36 16.14
N ASP A 17 -9.18 17.09 16.51
CA ASP A 17 -9.37 16.60 17.87
C ASP A 17 -8.04 16.36 18.57
N ALA A 18 -7.37 17.41 19.07
CA ALA A 18 -6.25 17.35 20.03
C ALA A 18 -5.25 16.17 19.90
N GLN A 19 -4.84 15.83 18.68
CA GLN A 19 -3.93 14.72 18.39
C GLN A 19 -2.51 15.20 18.09
N SER A 20 -1.50 14.52 18.65
CA SER A 20 -0.08 14.81 18.39
C SER A 20 0.51 13.85 17.35
N TRP A 21 1.17 14.41 16.33
CA TRP A 21 1.86 13.64 15.30
C TRP A 21 3.37 13.73 15.49
N VAL A 22 4.05 12.59 15.40
CA VAL A 22 5.50 12.54 15.56
C VAL A 22 6.09 11.71 14.43
N LEU A 23 6.85 12.39 13.55
CA LEU A 23 7.65 11.74 12.51
C LEU A 23 9.07 11.52 13.02
N GLN A 24 9.78 10.56 12.41
CA GLN A 24 11.18 10.25 12.74
C GLN A 24 11.43 9.80 14.19
N MET A 25 10.42 9.24 14.85
CA MET A 25 10.54 8.64 16.19
C MET A 25 10.27 7.14 16.14
N PRO A 26 11.31 6.30 15.94
CA PRO A 26 11.18 4.85 15.96
C PRO A 26 10.73 4.33 17.32
N VAL A 27 9.89 3.30 17.29
CA VAL A 27 9.55 2.48 18.46
C VAL A 27 10.66 1.47 18.70
N ALA A 28 11.23 1.48 19.91
CA ALA A 28 12.35 0.63 20.29
C ALA A 28 11.89 -0.68 20.95
N ALA A 29 10.79 -0.66 21.71
CA ALA A 29 10.27 -1.84 22.40
C ALA A 29 8.76 -1.76 22.65
N LEU A 30 8.14 -2.92 22.88
CA LEU A 30 6.77 -3.06 23.35
C LEU A 30 6.78 -3.48 24.82
N PHE A 31 5.83 -2.94 25.58
CA PHE A 31 5.54 -3.39 26.94
C PHE A 31 4.39 -4.39 26.91
N ILE A 32 4.69 -5.59 27.34
CA ILE A 32 3.74 -6.68 27.49
C ILE A 32 3.81 -7.14 28.94
N ASP A 33 2.66 -7.19 29.59
CA ASP A 33 2.52 -7.74 30.93
C ASP A 33 2.90 -9.22 30.93
N LYS A 34 3.82 -9.62 31.81
CA LYS A 34 4.32 -11.00 31.88
C LYS A 34 3.28 -11.97 32.44
N GLU A 35 2.35 -11.49 33.27
CA GLU A 35 1.36 -12.34 33.93
C GLU A 35 0.18 -12.62 33.00
N ASN A 36 -0.31 -11.57 32.34
CA ASN A 36 -1.52 -11.64 31.51
C ASN A 36 -1.25 -11.64 30.00
N ASN A 37 0.01 -11.49 29.58
CA ASN A 37 0.41 -11.31 28.17
C ASN A 37 -0.34 -10.18 27.45
N CYS A 38 -0.81 -9.18 28.20
CA CYS A 38 -1.55 -8.06 27.66
C CYS A 38 -0.62 -6.90 27.29
N TYR A 39 -0.97 -6.19 26.21
CA TYR A 39 -0.24 -4.99 25.79
C TYR A 39 -0.45 -3.82 26.76
N LYS A 40 0.63 -3.12 27.12
CA LYS A 40 0.58 -1.96 28.04
C LYS A 40 1.06 -0.65 27.44
N GLY A 41 1.91 -0.71 26.42
CA GLY A 41 2.57 0.48 25.92
C GLY A 41 3.77 0.22 25.03
N ILE A 42 4.45 1.29 24.67
CA ILE A 42 5.65 1.29 23.85
C ILE A 42 6.75 2.12 24.50
N ARG A 43 8.00 1.80 24.15
CA ARG A 43 9.16 2.65 24.42
C ARG A 43 9.70 3.20 23.10
N LEU A 44 9.90 4.51 23.04
CA LEU A 44 10.56 5.18 21.92
C LEU A 44 12.08 5.07 22.04
N ILE A 45 12.80 5.29 20.94
CA ILE A 45 14.27 5.32 20.94
C ILE A 45 14.86 6.43 21.83
N SER A 46 14.10 7.49 22.11
CA SER A 46 14.49 8.53 23.08
C SER A 46 14.53 8.02 24.53
N GLY A 47 14.01 6.82 24.79
CA GLY A 47 13.79 6.28 26.13
C GLY A 47 12.45 6.67 26.72
N GLN A 48 11.67 7.54 26.07
CA GLN A 48 10.32 7.89 26.51
C GLN A 48 9.38 6.68 26.46
N GLU A 49 8.57 6.55 27.49
CA GLU A 49 7.58 5.48 27.66
C GLU A 49 6.18 6.05 27.44
N LEU A 50 5.40 5.39 26.58
CA LEU A 50 4.03 5.77 26.25
C LEU A 50 3.12 4.58 26.53
N PHE A 51 2.11 4.78 27.38
CA PHE A 51 1.15 3.75 27.76
C PHE A 51 -0.15 3.94 27.00
N SER A 52 -0.74 2.84 26.55
CA SER A 52 -2.04 2.85 25.88
C SER A 52 -2.70 1.48 25.97
N HIS A 53 -4.01 1.45 25.77
CA HIS A 53 -4.75 0.19 25.75
C HIS A 53 -4.63 -0.52 24.40
N GLN A 54 -4.50 0.21 23.30
CA GLN A 54 -4.50 -0.40 21.96
C GLN A 54 -3.36 0.15 21.13
N LEU A 55 -2.71 -0.73 20.37
CA LEU A 55 -1.66 -0.37 19.42
C LEU A 55 -2.07 -0.77 18.02
N VAL A 56 -2.27 0.22 17.15
CA VAL A 56 -2.48 0.00 15.72
C VAL A 56 -1.17 0.23 14.98
N MET A 57 -0.75 -0.74 14.17
CA MET A 57 0.54 -0.73 13.48
C MET A 57 0.39 -1.05 11.99
N SER A 58 1.29 -0.47 11.19
CA SER A 58 1.42 -0.79 9.77
C SER A 58 1.91 -2.24 9.58
N PRO A 59 1.49 -2.92 8.50
CA PRO A 59 1.92 -4.29 8.18
C PRO A 59 3.44 -4.46 8.01
N SER A 60 4.18 -3.37 7.81
CA SER A 60 5.65 -3.42 7.68
C SER A 60 6.36 -3.63 9.02
N PHE A 61 5.68 -3.47 10.15
CA PHE A 61 6.30 -3.69 11.45
C PHE A 61 6.15 -5.15 11.87
N THR A 62 7.27 -5.80 12.18
CA THR A 62 7.29 -7.17 12.68
C THR A 62 7.42 -7.17 14.19
N VAL A 63 6.48 -7.80 14.90
CA VAL A 63 6.65 -8.10 16.33
C VAL A 63 7.26 -9.50 16.46
N PRO A 64 8.50 -9.63 16.98
CA PRO A 64 9.10 -10.94 17.23
C PRO A 64 8.39 -11.62 18.41
N LEU A 65 7.29 -12.32 18.11
CA LEU A 65 6.43 -12.98 19.11
C LEU A 65 6.99 -14.34 19.58
N SER A 66 8.19 -14.72 19.13
CA SER A 66 8.85 -16.00 19.43
C SER A 66 9.00 -16.28 20.94
N SER A 67 9.07 -15.23 21.76
CA SER A 67 9.24 -15.35 23.21
C SER A 67 7.93 -15.32 24.00
N VAL A 68 6.81 -14.93 23.38
CA VAL A 68 5.49 -14.80 24.04
C VAL A 68 4.67 -16.09 23.82
N PHE A 69 4.77 -16.69 22.63
CA PHE A 69 4.04 -17.93 22.31
C PHE A 69 4.61 -19.19 22.95
N SER A 70 5.83 -19.18 23.49
CA SER A 70 6.37 -20.33 24.23
C SER A 70 5.60 -20.61 25.53
N SER A 71 4.97 -19.59 26.12
CA SER A 71 4.18 -19.73 27.36
C SER A 71 2.74 -20.21 27.10
N ILE A 72 2.21 -20.01 25.89
CA ILE A 72 0.83 -20.40 25.52
C ILE A 72 0.72 -21.89 25.13
N ARG A 73 1.82 -22.53 24.70
CA ARG A 73 1.85 -23.98 24.38
C ARG A 73 1.70 -24.91 25.58
N GLY A 74 1.68 -24.41 26.81
CA GLY A 74 1.60 -25.23 28.02
C GLY A 74 0.20 -25.73 28.41
N LEU A 75 -0.88 -25.26 27.76
CA LEU A 75 -2.25 -25.44 28.27
C LEU A 75 -3.31 -25.88 27.25
N GLN A 76 -2.97 -26.23 26.01
CA GLN A 76 -3.93 -26.88 25.11
C GLN A 76 -3.37 -28.18 24.53
N GLY A 77 -4.09 -29.26 24.83
CA GLY A 77 -3.94 -30.55 24.22
C GLY A 77 -4.18 -30.50 22.71
N GLU A 78 -3.71 -31.58 22.10
CA GLU A 78 -3.67 -31.91 20.69
C GLU A 78 -4.89 -31.44 19.88
N SER A 79 -4.62 -31.01 18.64
CA SER A 79 -5.55 -30.54 17.58
C SER A 79 -5.88 -29.05 17.55
N SER A 80 -5.07 -28.26 16.82
CA SER A 80 -5.51 -27.26 15.83
C SER A 80 -4.32 -26.48 15.26
N GLU A 81 -4.20 -26.48 13.94
CA GLU A 81 -3.28 -25.69 13.13
C GLU A 81 -3.50 -24.17 13.31
N SER A 82 -3.04 -23.60 14.41
CA SER A 82 -3.21 -22.16 14.70
C SER A 82 -1.92 -21.49 15.13
N SER A 83 -0.82 -21.77 14.43
CA SER A 83 0.28 -20.81 14.36
C SER A 83 -0.04 -19.76 13.29
N ARG A 84 -0.94 -18.80 13.61
CA ARG A 84 -1.23 -17.66 12.73
C ARG A 84 -0.04 -16.70 12.71
N ARG A 85 1.02 -17.11 12.01
CA ARG A 85 1.92 -16.17 11.32
C ARG A 85 1.02 -15.29 10.43
N SER A 86 1.36 -14.01 10.27
CA SER A 86 0.74 -13.16 9.26
C SER A 86 0.64 -13.94 7.95
N GLU A 87 -0.54 -14.42 7.62
CA GLU A 87 -0.74 -15.30 6.47
C GLU A 87 -0.58 -14.41 5.23
N VAL A 88 0.48 -14.64 4.47
CA VAL A 88 0.70 -13.93 3.22
C VAL A 88 -0.39 -14.41 2.26
N GLU A 89 -1.35 -13.53 1.96
CA GLU A 89 -2.47 -13.84 1.06
C GLU A 89 -2.04 -14.02 -0.38
N GLY A 90 -0.91 -13.43 -0.73
CA GLY A 90 -0.38 -13.41 -2.07
C GLY A 90 0.65 -12.32 -2.24
N LEU A 91 1.13 -12.17 -3.47
CA LEU A 91 2.09 -11.15 -3.84
C LEU A 91 1.49 -10.24 -4.90
N VAL A 92 1.87 -8.97 -4.86
CA VAL A 92 1.59 -8.00 -5.93
C VAL A 92 2.91 -7.51 -6.48
N ALA A 93 3.13 -7.74 -7.76
CA ALA A 93 4.22 -7.08 -8.47
C ALA A 93 3.74 -5.71 -8.95
N ARG A 94 4.57 -4.69 -8.76
CA ARG A 94 4.30 -3.30 -9.17
C ARG A 94 5.46 -2.74 -9.97
N ALA A 95 5.18 -1.88 -10.95
CA ALA A 95 6.17 -1.10 -11.66
C ALA A 95 5.76 0.37 -11.71
N VAL A 96 6.72 1.26 -11.54
CA VAL A 96 6.55 2.70 -11.73
C VAL A 96 7.51 3.14 -12.82
N CYS A 97 6.98 3.78 -13.84
CA CYS A 97 7.72 4.24 -14.99
C CYS A 97 7.47 5.73 -15.25
N ILE A 98 8.47 6.45 -15.74
CA ILE A 98 8.33 7.84 -16.20
C ILE A 98 8.54 7.85 -17.71
N THR A 99 7.59 8.41 -18.45
CA THR A 99 7.65 8.50 -19.92
C THR A 99 7.50 9.94 -20.40
N LYS A 100 8.08 10.24 -21.58
CA LYS A 100 7.93 11.55 -22.25
C LYS A 100 6.65 11.67 -23.06
N VAL A 101 6.06 10.53 -23.40
CA VAL A 101 4.90 10.45 -24.28
C VAL A 101 3.83 9.65 -23.59
N SER A 102 2.58 10.02 -23.87
CA SER A 102 1.40 9.26 -23.49
C SER A 102 1.24 8.02 -24.37
N ILE A 103 0.70 6.95 -23.80
CA ILE A 103 0.23 5.73 -24.49
C ILE A 103 -0.78 6.10 -25.59
N LYS A 104 -1.64 7.08 -25.34
CA LYS A 104 -2.58 7.63 -26.33
C LYS A 104 -2.62 9.15 -26.20
N ALA A 105 -2.26 9.87 -27.28
CA ALA A 105 -2.09 11.32 -27.29
C ALA A 105 -3.30 12.13 -26.80
N GLU A 106 -4.51 11.59 -26.99
CA GLU A 106 -5.77 12.22 -26.62
C GLU A 106 -6.05 12.20 -25.11
N PHE A 107 -5.36 11.35 -24.33
CA PHE A 107 -5.69 11.12 -22.93
C PHE A 107 -4.50 11.33 -22.01
N SER A 108 -4.64 12.26 -21.07
CA SER A 108 -3.63 12.48 -20.01
C SER A 108 -3.66 11.37 -18.97
N ASN A 109 -4.84 10.84 -18.65
CA ASN A 109 -5.04 9.75 -17.71
C ASN A 109 -5.74 8.59 -18.41
N LEU A 110 -5.19 7.38 -18.31
CA LEU A 110 -5.69 6.21 -19.02
C LEU A 110 -5.41 4.94 -18.22
N LEU A 111 -6.39 4.06 -18.14
CA LEU A 111 -6.20 2.70 -17.64
C LEU A 111 -6.18 1.72 -18.82
N VAL A 112 -5.09 0.98 -18.93
CA VAL A 112 -4.96 -0.15 -19.86
C VAL A 112 -4.99 -1.44 -19.06
N VAL A 113 -5.79 -2.40 -19.50
CA VAL A 113 -5.89 -3.72 -18.88
C VAL A 113 -5.47 -4.76 -19.90
N PHE A 114 -4.48 -5.57 -19.53
CA PHE A 114 -4.08 -6.77 -20.24
C PHE A 114 -4.74 -7.98 -19.55
N PRO A 115 -5.80 -8.57 -20.13
CA PRO A 115 -6.44 -9.76 -19.58
C PRO A 115 -5.46 -10.93 -19.46
N PRO A 116 -5.77 -11.97 -18.66
CA PRO A 116 -5.00 -13.21 -18.64
C PRO A 116 -4.74 -13.73 -20.05
N ARG A 117 -3.54 -14.26 -20.28
CA ARG A 117 -3.07 -14.82 -21.57
C ARG A 117 -2.94 -13.83 -22.75
N SER A 118 -3.11 -12.53 -22.54
CA SER A 118 -3.04 -11.54 -23.63
C SER A 118 -1.61 -11.10 -23.97
N LEU A 119 -0.70 -11.12 -23.00
CA LEU A 119 0.72 -10.78 -23.21
C LEU A 119 1.53 -12.01 -23.63
N TYR A 120 1.26 -13.16 -23.00
CA TYR A 120 1.87 -14.45 -23.29
C TYR A 120 1.02 -15.58 -22.68
N PRO A 121 1.10 -16.84 -23.18
CA PRO A 121 0.19 -17.92 -22.80
C PRO A 121 0.15 -18.26 -21.31
N GLU A 122 1.28 -18.14 -20.60
CA GLU A 122 1.45 -18.49 -19.19
C GLU A 122 0.99 -17.38 -18.22
N GLN A 123 0.55 -16.22 -18.74
CA GLN A 123 0.03 -15.12 -17.94
C GLN A 123 -1.29 -15.51 -17.26
N ILE A 124 -1.24 -15.77 -15.95
CA ILE A 124 -2.39 -16.24 -15.16
C ILE A 124 -3.34 -15.10 -14.77
N THR A 125 -2.79 -13.93 -14.45
CA THR A 125 -3.52 -12.79 -13.88
C THR A 125 -3.55 -11.61 -14.83
N SER A 126 -4.49 -10.68 -14.64
CA SER A 126 -4.51 -9.45 -15.43
C SER A 126 -3.38 -8.50 -15.02
N VAL A 127 -2.75 -7.86 -16.00
CA VAL A 127 -1.82 -6.74 -15.76
C VAL A 127 -2.55 -5.44 -16.03
N ARG A 128 -2.50 -4.51 -15.08
CA ARG A 128 -3.11 -3.19 -15.21
C ARG A 128 -2.01 -2.15 -15.34
N ALA A 129 -2.18 -1.19 -16.22
CA ALA A 129 -1.28 -0.06 -16.42
C ALA A 129 -2.07 1.25 -16.39
N LEU A 130 -1.85 2.06 -15.35
CA LEU A 130 -2.47 3.35 -15.14
C LEU A 130 -1.48 4.45 -15.53
N GLN A 131 -1.78 5.18 -16.60
CA GLN A 131 -1.07 6.39 -16.97
C GLN A 131 -1.69 7.59 -16.24
N LEU A 132 -0.84 8.45 -15.69
CA LEU A 132 -1.20 9.70 -15.05
C LEU A 132 -0.38 10.84 -15.66
N GLY A 133 -1.06 11.91 -16.07
CA GLY A 133 -0.43 13.10 -16.64
C GLY A 133 -0.09 14.15 -15.58
N SER A 134 0.70 15.15 -15.97
CA SER A 134 1.13 16.25 -15.11
C SER A 134 -0.02 17.10 -14.53
N GLY A 135 -1.21 17.07 -15.14
CA GLY A 135 -2.41 17.76 -14.64
C GLY A 135 -2.87 17.28 -13.26
N LEU A 136 -2.47 16.08 -12.84
CA LEU A 136 -2.72 15.55 -11.48
C LEU A 136 -1.62 15.90 -10.48
N ALA A 137 -0.66 16.75 -10.87
CA ALA A 137 0.52 17.13 -10.06
C ALA A 137 1.39 15.94 -9.59
N VAL A 138 1.33 14.80 -10.31
CA VAL A 138 2.15 13.60 -10.00
C VAL A 138 3.50 13.58 -10.70
N CYS A 139 3.70 14.45 -11.71
CA CYS A 139 4.96 14.62 -12.43
C CYS A 139 5.05 16.00 -13.10
N PRO A 140 6.26 16.45 -13.48
CA PRO A 140 6.46 17.71 -14.20
C PRO A 140 5.69 17.78 -15.54
N PRO A 141 5.39 18.99 -16.05
CA PRO A 141 4.77 19.18 -17.36
C PRO A 141 5.51 18.47 -18.50
N GLY A 142 4.75 17.87 -19.41
CA GLY A 142 5.29 17.13 -20.56
C GLY A 142 5.79 15.71 -20.24
N LEU A 143 5.64 15.25 -18.99
CA LEU A 143 5.92 13.89 -18.58
C LEU A 143 4.64 13.16 -18.16
N PHE A 144 4.74 11.83 -18.11
CA PHE A 144 3.69 10.94 -17.64
C PHE A 144 4.26 9.92 -16.68
N VAL A 145 3.49 9.57 -15.66
CA VAL A 145 3.77 8.43 -14.77
C VAL A 145 2.94 7.27 -15.25
N LEU A 146 3.58 6.12 -15.44
CA LEU A 146 2.92 4.86 -15.75
C LEU A 146 3.09 3.90 -14.57
N TYR A 147 1.98 3.58 -13.93
CA TYR A 147 1.91 2.67 -12.80
C TYR A 147 1.33 1.34 -13.23
N LEU A 148 2.10 0.25 -13.12
CA LEU A 148 1.65 -1.09 -13.45
C LEU A 148 1.51 -1.95 -12.19
N SER A 149 0.52 -2.84 -12.19
CA SER A 149 0.34 -3.83 -11.13
C SER A 149 -0.22 -5.15 -11.66
N THR A 150 0.18 -6.23 -11.02
CA THR A 150 -0.38 -7.57 -11.24
C THR A 150 -0.29 -8.42 -9.98
N MET A 151 -1.30 -9.25 -9.75
CA MET A 151 -1.26 -10.30 -8.74
C MET A 151 -0.35 -11.43 -9.20
N CYS A 152 0.44 -12.02 -8.30
CA CYS A 152 1.31 -13.14 -8.63
C CYS A 152 1.50 -14.09 -7.44
N ASN A 153 1.77 -15.36 -7.74
CA ASN A 153 2.13 -16.35 -6.71
C ASN A 153 3.64 -16.34 -6.42
N ALA A 154 4.44 -15.92 -7.39
CA ALA A 154 5.88 -15.79 -7.27
C ALA A 154 6.33 -14.42 -7.80
N GLY A 155 7.21 -13.74 -7.05
CA GLY A 155 7.67 -12.40 -7.42
C GLY A 155 8.39 -12.33 -8.78
N ALA A 156 9.12 -13.39 -9.16
CA ALA A 156 9.78 -13.47 -10.47
C ALA A 156 8.76 -13.48 -11.62
N GLN A 157 7.73 -14.31 -11.51
CA GLN A 157 6.62 -14.38 -12.47
C GLN A 157 5.91 -13.02 -12.58
N GLY A 158 5.63 -12.37 -11.46
CA GLY A 158 5.00 -11.05 -11.46
C GLY A 158 5.84 -10.01 -12.20
N LYS A 159 7.15 -9.97 -11.97
CA LYS A 159 8.07 -9.06 -12.68
C LYS A 159 8.13 -9.35 -14.18
N GLU A 160 8.12 -10.63 -14.57
CA GLU A 160 8.06 -11.04 -15.98
C GLU A 160 6.78 -10.53 -16.67
N SER A 161 5.62 -10.67 -16.00
CA SER A 161 4.35 -10.13 -16.51
C SER A 161 4.40 -8.62 -16.72
N LEU A 162 4.98 -7.88 -15.77
CA LEU A 162 5.14 -6.42 -15.88
C LEU A 162 6.09 -6.04 -17.00
N HIS A 163 7.18 -6.79 -17.20
CA HIS A 163 8.11 -6.55 -18.28
C HIS A 163 7.47 -6.79 -19.66
N ALA A 164 6.70 -7.87 -19.81
CA ALA A 164 5.93 -8.13 -21.02
C ALA A 164 4.93 -7.00 -21.33
N ALA A 165 4.22 -6.49 -20.31
CA ALA A 165 3.31 -5.36 -20.46
C ALA A 165 4.04 -4.08 -20.88
N LEU A 166 5.19 -3.77 -20.27
CA LEU A 166 6.01 -2.61 -20.66
C LEU A 166 6.52 -2.72 -22.09
N ASN A 167 6.93 -3.90 -22.55
CA ASN A 167 7.36 -4.10 -23.93
C ASN A 167 6.19 -3.86 -24.91
N ALA A 168 5.01 -4.41 -24.61
CA ALA A 168 3.80 -4.18 -25.40
C ALA A 168 3.43 -2.68 -25.47
N LEU A 169 3.49 -1.97 -24.34
CA LEU A 169 3.25 -0.52 -24.30
C LEU A 169 4.36 0.29 -24.96
N GLY A 170 5.62 -0.15 -24.85
CA GLY A 170 6.78 0.49 -25.47
C GLY A 170 6.63 0.62 -26.98
N HIS A 171 6.10 -0.41 -27.65
CA HIS A 171 5.79 -0.34 -29.08
C HIS A 171 4.77 0.77 -29.41
N LEU A 172 3.77 1.00 -28.54
CA LEU A 172 2.79 2.08 -28.72
C LEU A 172 3.40 3.46 -28.46
N LEU A 173 4.23 3.57 -27.41
CA LEU A 173 4.90 4.82 -27.04
C LEU A 173 5.87 5.27 -28.13
N SER A 174 6.69 4.36 -28.66
CA SER A 174 7.61 4.65 -29.77
C SER A 174 6.87 5.10 -31.03
N ARG A 175 5.76 4.43 -31.39
CA ARG A 175 4.93 4.83 -32.53
C ARG A 175 4.38 6.25 -32.39
N ASN A 176 3.91 6.61 -31.20
CA ASN A 176 3.37 7.94 -30.95
C ASN A 176 4.46 9.02 -30.95
N TYR A 177 5.66 8.70 -30.47
CA TYR A 177 6.81 9.62 -30.52
C TYR A 177 7.18 9.98 -31.95
N GLU A 178 7.31 9.00 -32.85
CA GLU A 178 7.63 9.23 -34.26
C GLU A 178 6.56 10.07 -34.98
N SER A 179 5.28 9.87 -34.65
CA SER A 179 4.18 10.70 -35.18
C SER A 179 4.30 12.16 -34.74
N SER A 180 4.71 12.41 -33.48
CA SER A 180 4.89 13.77 -32.95
C SER A 180 6.16 14.47 -33.43
N ALA A 181 7.16 13.72 -33.91
CA ALA A 181 8.49 14.22 -34.28
C ALA A 181 8.61 14.68 -35.74
N THR A 182 7.49 14.90 -36.45
CA THR A 182 7.50 15.43 -37.83
C THR A 182 7.66 16.95 -37.84
N MET A 183 8.80 17.45 -37.37
CA MET A 183 9.45 18.70 -37.78
C MET A 183 10.83 18.77 -37.11
N GLU A 184 11.86 18.22 -37.75
CA GLU A 184 13.24 18.75 -37.77
C GLU A 184 14.14 17.81 -38.60
N ILE A 185 14.64 18.35 -39.71
CA ILE A 185 15.55 17.66 -40.63
C ILE A 185 16.96 17.63 -40.02
N GLY A 186 17.52 16.42 -39.90
CA GLY A 186 18.96 16.19 -39.93
C GLY A 186 19.71 16.30 -38.60
N CYS A 187 19.69 15.24 -37.79
CA CYS A 187 20.83 14.89 -36.93
C CYS A 187 20.74 13.42 -36.50
N VAL A 188 21.89 12.79 -36.29
CA VAL A 188 22.12 11.37 -35.99
C VAL A 188 21.11 10.83 -34.96
N LYS A 189 20.41 9.75 -35.35
CA LYS A 189 19.36 9.06 -34.56
C LYS A 189 19.94 8.45 -33.28
N GLU A 190 20.06 9.26 -32.24
CA GLU A 190 20.06 8.75 -30.87
C GLU A 190 18.59 8.47 -30.53
N ALA A 191 18.19 7.20 -30.55
CA ALA A 191 16.83 6.76 -30.24
C ALA A 191 16.52 7.17 -28.80
N ARG A 192 15.96 8.38 -28.63
CA ARG A 192 15.67 8.95 -27.32
C ARG A 192 14.56 8.11 -26.70
N SER A 193 14.95 7.17 -25.83
CA SER A 193 14.03 6.27 -25.15
C SER A 193 12.84 7.06 -24.61
N THR A 194 11.64 6.66 -25.04
CA THR A 194 10.37 7.22 -24.58
C THR A 194 10.16 6.96 -23.09
N LEU A 195 10.77 5.89 -22.57
CA LEU A 195 10.91 5.55 -21.16
C LEU A 195 12.17 6.23 -20.58
N LEU A 196 11.99 7.09 -19.59
CA LEU A 196 13.06 7.82 -18.90
C LEU A 196 13.60 7.04 -17.70
N TRP A 197 12.71 6.41 -16.95
CA TRP A 197 13.04 5.73 -15.71
C TRP A 197 11.99 4.66 -15.42
N SER A 198 12.42 3.57 -14.79
CA SER A 198 11.53 2.52 -14.31
C SER A 198 12.08 1.89 -13.04
N ALA A 199 11.19 1.56 -12.10
CA ALA A 199 11.48 0.66 -10.99
C ALA A 199 10.38 -0.39 -10.86
N MET A 200 10.78 -1.60 -10.45
CA MET A 200 9.87 -2.71 -10.19
C MET A 200 10.12 -3.28 -8.81
N TYR A 201 9.05 -3.60 -8.09
CA TYR A 201 9.12 -4.24 -6.78
C TYR A 201 7.97 -5.22 -6.60
N VAL A 202 8.10 -6.08 -5.60
CA VAL A 202 7.08 -7.06 -5.22
C VAL A 202 6.71 -6.78 -3.78
N GLN A 203 5.42 -6.72 -3.52
CA GLN A 203 4.85 -6.45 -2.21
C GLN A 203 4.08 -7.68 -1.73
N GLU A 204 4.31 -8.09 -0.49
CA GLU A 204 3.51 -9.12 0.17
C GLU A 204 2.17 -8.54 0.61
N LEU A 205 1.10 -9.31 0.41
CA LEU A 205 -0.21 -8.97 0.93
C LEU A 205 -0.40 -9.65 2.29
N THR A 206 -0.64 -8.86 3.32
CA THR A 206 -0.90 -9.33 4.67
C THR A 206 -2.31 -8.95 5.09
N LYS A 207 -3.03 -9.91 5.70
CA LYS A 207 -4.33 -9.66 6.36
C LYS A 207 -4.17 -8.80 7.60
N VAL A 208 -5.29 -8.21 8.02
CA VAL A 208 -5.45 -7.76 9.40
C VAL A 208 -5.13 -8.92 10.33
N CYS A 209 -4.23 -8.69 11.29
CA CYS A 209 -3.88 -9.66 12.30
C CYS A 209 -4.04 -9.03 13.69
N LEU A 210 -4.89 -9.64 14.50
CA LEU A 210 -4.98 -9.36 15.94
C LEU A 210 -3.98 -10.27 16.64
N ILE A 211 -2.94 -9.66 17.20
CA ILE A 211 -1.75 -10.39 17.66
C ILE A 211 -1.92 -10.91 19.10
N LEU A 212 -2.85 -10.36 19.88
CA LEU A 212 -3.12 -10.79 21.26
C LEU A 212 -4.63 -11.00 21.46
N PRO A 213 -5.15 -12.23 21.30
CA PRO A 213 -6.54 -12.55 21.58
C PRO A 213 -6.63 -13.29 22.91
N SER A 214 -6.92 -12.58 23.99
CA SER A 214 -7.44 -13.22 25.21
C SER A 214 -8.22 -12.22 26.06
N GLY A 215 -9.45 -11.93 25.65
CA GLY A 215 -10.52 -11.39 26.51
C GLY A 215 -10.32 -10.01 27.14
N SER A 216 -9.23 -9.31 26.84
CA SER A 216 -8.92 -7.98 27.36
C SER A 216 -9.01 -6.91 26.27
N SER A 217 -9.35 -5.69 26.65
CA SER A 217 -9.34 -4.50 25.78
C SER A 217 -7.92 -4.05 25.38
N GLU A 218 -6.90 -4.89 25.62
CA GLU A 218 -5.48 -4.57 25.46
C GLU A 218 -4.86 -5.31 24.26
N VAL A 219 -4.98 -4.74 23.06
CA VAL A 219 -4.76 -5.44 21.78
C VAL A 219 -3.70 -4.74 20.91
N ILE A 220 -2.90 -5.56 20.21
CA ILE A 220 -2.02 -5.13 19.12
C ILE A 220 -2.64 -5.54 17.80
N ILE A 221 -2.78 -4.57 16.90
CA ILE A 221 -3.52 -4.67 15.65
C ILE A 221 -2.58 -4.34 14.50
N SER A 222 -2.33 -5.31 13.62
CA SER A 222 -1.66 -5.05 12.35
C SER A 222 -2.68 -4.72 11.27
N CYS A 223 -2.57 -3.55 10.65
CA CYS A 223 -3.36 -3.15 9.48
C CYS A 223 -3.03 -4.04 8.26
N PRO A 224 -3.95 -4.15 7.28
CA PRO A 224 -3.68 -4.90 6.06
C PRO A 224 -2.74 -4.13 5.14
N ALA A 225 -1.97 -4.85 4.31
CA ALA A 225 -1.16 -4.23 3.27
C ALA A 225 -2.05 -3.70 2.12
N PRO A 226 -1.62 -2.65 1.39
CA PRO A 226 -2.33 -2.19 0.20
C PRO A 226 -2.51 -3.34 -0.80
N ASP A 227 -3.75 -3.64 -1.13
CA ASP A 227 -4.12 -4.76 -1.99
C ASP A 227 -3.69 -4.54 -3.46
N GLY A 228 -3.91 -5.56 -4.28
CA GLY A 228 -3.56 -5.50 -5.70
C GLY A 228 -4.50 -4.66 -6.55
N ARG A 229 -5.63 -4.17 -6.04
CA ARG A 229 -6.71 -3.52 -6.80
C ARG A 229 -6.38 -2.06 -7.10
N LEU A 230 -7.21 -1.48 -7.97
CA LEU A 230 -7.10 -0.07 -8.36
C LEU A 230 -7.90 0.85 -7.44
N ASP A 231 -8.95 0.29 -6.80
CA ASP A 231 -9.83 0.98 -5.89
C ASP A 231 -9.43 0.72 -4.42
N TYR A 232 -10.02 1.50 -3.51
CA TYR A 232 -9.76 1.40 -2.07
C TYR A 232 -10.83 0.59 -1.33
N ARG A 233 -11.71 -0.13 -2.05
CA ARG A 233 -12.89 -0.76 -1.45
C ARG A 233 -12.52 -1.80 -0.39
N ASP A 234 -11.65 -2.73 -0.72
CA ASP A 234 -11.29 -3.82 0.20
C ASP A 234 -10.51 -3.26 1.41
N MET A 235 -9.69 -2.22 1.21
CA MET A 235 -9.04 -1.46 2.28
C MET A 235 -10.07 -0.78 3.20
N LEU A 236 -11.04 -0.06 2.64
CA LEU A 236 -12.10 0.62 3.40
C LEU A 236 -12.95 -0.38 4.18
N ASP A 237 -13.37 -1.48 3.54
CA ASP A 237 -14.14 -2.55 4.20
C ASP A 237 -13.36 -3.15 5.37
N SER A 238 -12.05 -3.33 5.21
CA SER A 238 -11.17 -3.83 6.28
C SER A 238 -11.01 -2.81 7.40
N THR A 239 -10.89 -1.52 7.08
CA THR A 239 -10.82 -0.43 8.07
C THR A 239 -12.11 -0.32 8.87
N VAL A 240 -13.28 -0.41 8.22
CA VAL A 240 -14.59 -0.35 8.88
C VAL A 240 -14.77 -1.53 9.83
N LYS A 241 -14.45 -2.75 9.38
CA LYS A 241 -14.51 -3.94 10.23
C LYS A 241 -13.61 -3.80 11.45
N LEU A 242 -12.38 -3.36 11.23
CA LEU A 242 -11.41 -3.16 12.31
C LEU A 242 -11.87 -2.09 13.31
N PHE A 243 -12.48 -1.00 12.82
CA PHE A 243 -13.01 0.04 13.70
C PHE A 243 -14.08 -0.52 14.64
N TYR A 244 -15.05 -1.29 14.14
CA TYR A 244 -16.09 -1.88 15.00
C TYR A 244 -15.57 -3.00 15.91
N GLU A 245 -14.44 -3.64 15.57
CA GLU A 245 -13.73 -4.53 16.51
C GLU A 245 -13.11 -3.74 17.67
N MET A 246 -12.58 -2.54 17.41
CA MET A 246 -11.96 -1.68 18.43
C MET A 246 -12.98 -0.88 19.25
N TYR A 247 -14.07 -0.45 18.60
CA TYR A 247 -15.11 0.40 19.15
C TYR A 247 -16.49 -0.14 18.73
N PRO A 248 -17.00 -1.20 19.38
CA PRO A 248 -18.25 -1.85 18.99
C PRO A 248 -19.46 -0.91 18.97
N ASP A 249 -19.51 0.03 19.89
CA ASP A 249 -20.59 1.01 20.05
C ASP A 249 -20.26 2.38 19.41
N GLY A 250 -19.11 2.49 18.74
CA GLY A 250 -18.66 3.74 18.12
C GLY A 250 -19.30 3.97 16.74
N GLU A 251 -19.53 5.22 16.38
CA GLU A 251 -19.93 5.59 15.01
C GLU A 251 -18.69 5.82 14.13
N PHE A 252 -18.69 5.24 12.93
CA PHE A 252 -17.57 5.36 12.00
C PHE A 252 -17.64 6.70 11.25
N PHE A 253 -16.79 7.66 11.63
CA PHE A 253 -16.73 9.02 11.09
C PHE A 253 -18.07 9.77 11.13
N PRO A 254 -18.58 10.09 12.33
CA PRO A 254 -19.77 10.94 12.45
C PRO A 254 -19.55 12.29 11.75
N GLU A 255 -20.65 12.86 11.26
CA GLU A 255 -20.66 14.23 10.75
C GLU A 255 -20.37 15.20 11.91
N THR A 256 -19.53 16.20 11.65
CA THR A 256 -19.24 17.23 12.66
C THR A 256 -20.23 18.39 12.52
N GLU A 257 -20.48 19.14 13.60
CA GLU A 257 -21.34 20.33 13.52
C GLU A 257 -20.87 21.36 12.47
N ASP A 258 -19.58 21.37 12.15
CA ASP A 258 -19.00 22.24 11.11
C ASP A 258 -19.32 21.76 9.69
N ASP A 259 -19.58 20.47 9.49
CA ASP A 259 -20.04 19.91 8.21
C ASP A 259 -21.50 20.29 7.97
N VAL A 260 -22.34 20.29 9.01
CA VAL A 260 -23.76 20.70 8.95
C VAL A 260 -23.88 22.21 8.66
N LYS A 261 -23.08 23.05 9.33
CA LYS A 261 -23.09 24.52 9.13
C LYS A 261 -22.59 24.96 7.75
N LYS A 262 -21.79 24.15 7.06
CA LYS A 262 -21.39 24.43 5.67
C LYS A 262 -22.52 24.15 4.68
N MET A 263 -23.35 23.14 4.93
CA MET A 263 -24.48 22.83 4.05
C MET A 263 -25.61 23.86 4.16
N GLU A 264 -25.80 24.49 5.32
CA GLU A 264 -26.83 25.54 5.51
C GLU A 264 -26.46 26.91 4.90
N ASN A 265 -25.19 27.16 4.57
CA ASN A 265 -24.75 28.44 3.99
C ASN A 265 -24.60 28.40 2.46
N ASP A 266 -24.84 27.24 1.84
CA ASP A 266 -24.83 27.04 0.38
C ASP A 266 -26.27 26.95 -0.22
N GLU A 267 -27.32 27.17 0.59
CA GLU A 267 -28.72 27.42 0.14
C GLU A 267 -29.05 28.92 0.07
#